data_AF-A0A1X1N1X3-F1
#
_entry.id   AF-A0A1X1N1X3-F1
#
_cell.length_a   1.000
_cell.length_b   1.000
_cell.length_c   1.000
_cell.angle_alpha   90.00
_cell.angle_beta   90.00
_cell.angle_gamma   90.00
#
_symmetry.space_group_name_H-M   'P 1'
#
loop_
_entity.id
_entity.type
_entity.pdbx_description
1 polymer ?
#
loop_
_entity_poly.entity_id
_entity_poly.type
_entity_poly.pdbx_seq_one_letter_code
_entity_poly.pdbx_strand_id
1 'polypeptide(L)'
;MTENPWAWRDGHNPYRATPFQVLALSPDVSGRGAIRSHIRKRRQRIERRADRYTLFGRTLRVAEVNAAEDRIKDPAQRLLAQLCTHRPERPAEPDRSDDAAG
;
A
#
# COMPACT_ATOMS: atom_id res chain seq x y z
N MET A 1 -12.07 0.21 -24.84
CA MET A 1 -12.52 0.36 -23.44
C MET A 1 -11.59 1.35 -22.75
N THR A 2 -12.10 2.48 -22.28
CA THR A 2 -11.30 3.50 -21.59
C THR A 2 -10.90 2.95 -20.21
N GLU A 3 -9.61 2.72 -19.97
CA GLU A 3 -9.15 2.28 -18.65
C GLU A 3 -9.57 3.29 -17.59
N ASN A 4 -10.24 2.82 -16.52
CA ASN A 4 -10.57 3.67 -15.39
C ASN A 4 -9.27 4.00 -14.63
N PRO A 5 -8.78 5.26 -14.65
CA PRO A 5 -7.53 5.63 -13.98
C PRO A 5 -7.67 5.58 -12.44
N TRP A 6 -8.90 5.45 -11.94
CA TRP A 6 -9.26 5.40 -10.53
C TRP A 6 -9.51 3.98 -10.03
N ALA A 7 -9.29 2.96 -10.87
CA ALA A 7 -9.37 1.58 -10.44
C ALA A 7 -8.16 1.20 -9.57
N TRP A 8 -8.40 0.38 -8.55
CA TRP A 8 -7.33 -0.27 -7.80
C TRP A 8 -6.47 -1.11 -8.75
N ARG A 9 -5.16 -0.85 -8.76
CA ARG A 9 -4.18 -1.58 -9.57
C ARG A 9 -3.19 -2.27 -8.67
N ASP A 10 -2.85 -3.53 -8.96
CA ASP A 10 -1.86 -4.31 -8.21
C ASP A 10 -2.06 -4.31 -6.67
N GLY A 11 -3.33 -4.28 -6.23
CA GLY A 11 -3.67 -4.23 -4.79
C GLY A 11 -3.40 -2.88 -4.11
N HIS A 12 -3.21 -1.81 -4.88
CA HIS A 12 -2.88 -0.49 -4.39
C HIS A 12 -3.97 0.54 -4.67
N ASN A 13 -4.23 1.37 -3.65
CA ASN A 13 -5.08 2.54 -3.77
C ASN A 13 -4.46 3.53 -4.79
N PRO A 14 -5.20 3.95 -5.83
CA PRO A 14 -4.69 4.83 -6.89
C PRO A 14 -4.63 6.32 -6.49
N TYR A 15 -5.27 6.72 -5.38
CA TYR A 15 -5.47 8.13 -5.04
C TYR A 15 -4.32 8.75 -4.24
N ARG A 16 -3.50 7.94 -3.52
CA ARG A 16 -2.41 8.48 -2.68
C ARG A 16 -1.36 7.43 -2.31
N ALA A 17 -0.09 7.83 -2.33
CA ALA A 17 1.00 7.08 -1.70
C ALA A 17 0.80 7.04 -0.18
N THR A 18 0.40 5.87 0.33
CA THR A 18 0.25 5.63 1.75
C THR A 18 1.60 5.33 2.40
N PRO A 19 1.79 5.61 3.70
CA PRO A 19 2.98 5.19 4.41
C PRO A 19 3.30 3.69 4.28
N PHE A 20 2.28 2.83 4.24
CA PHE A 20 2.46 1.38 4.04
C PHE A 20 3.04 1.04 2.67
N GLN A 21 2.59 1.71 1.60
CA GLN A 21 3.14 1.53 0.25
C GLN A 21 4.59 2.03 0.15
N VAL A 22 4.87 3.21 0.70
CA VAL A 22 6.23 3.79 0.71
C VAL A 22 7.21 2.86 1.44
N LEU A 23 6.78 2.34 2.60
CA LEU A 23 7.56 1.43 3.42
C LEU A 23 7.60 -0.01 2.88
N ALA A 24 6.75 -0.35 1.89
CA ALA A 24 6.47 -1.73 1.48
C ALA A 24 6.10 -2.65 2.67
N LEU A 25 5.39 -2.07 3.65
CA LEU A 25 5.01 -2.72 4.89
C LEU A 25 3.58 -3.24 4.76
N SER A 26 3.36 -4.55 5.01
CA SER A 26 2.00 -5.08 5.11
C SER A 26 1.29 -4.48 6.35
N PRO A 27 -0.01 -4.13 6.24
CA PRO A 27 -0.82 -3.68 7.38
C PRO A 27 -0.87 -4.69 8.54
N ASP A 28 -0.71 -5.98 8.24
CA ASP A 28 -0.80 -7.09 9.20
C ASP A 28 0.47 -7.21 10.07
N VAL A 29 1.58 -6.58 9.62
CA VAL A 29 2.84 -6.60 10.37
C VAL A 29 2.66 -5.84 11.67
N SER A 30 2.67 -6.63 12.74
CA SER A 30 2.49 -6.18 14.12
C SER A 30 3.80 -6.25 14.90
N GLY A 31 3.91 -5.43 15.95
CA GLY A 31 5.08 -5.39 16.84
C GLY A 31 6.15 -4.38 16.42
N ARG A 32 6.56 -3.54 17.38
CA ARG A 32 7.51 -2.43 17.17
C ARG A 32 8.86 -2.88 16.60
N GLY A 33 9.37 -4.04 17.03
CA GLY A 33 10.64 -4.59 16.57
C GLY A 33 10.63 -5.02 15.10
N ALA A 34 9.59 -5.77 14.70
CA ALA A 34 9.41 -6.23 13.33
C ALA A 34 9.27 -5.05 12.36
N ILE A 35 8.43 -4.07 12.72
CA ILE A 35 8.23 -2.82 11.97
C ILE A 35 9.57 -2.08 11.80
N ARG A 36 10.31 -1.84 12.90
CA ARG A 36 11.59 -1.12 12.84
C ARG A 36 12.63 -1.83 11.97
N SER A 37 12.72 -3.16 12.10
CA SER A 37 13.63 -3.97 11.28
C SER A 37 13.29 -3.88 9.79
N HIS A 38 11.99 -3.92 9.46
CA HIS A 38 11.52 -3.77 8.08
C HIS A 38 11.90 -2.40 7.50
N ILE A 39 11.59 -1.32 8.22
CA ILE A 39 11.87 0.05 7.78
C ILE A 39 13.38 0.26 7.57
N ARG A 40 14.21 -0.25 8.49
CA ARG A 40 15.68 -0.18 8.34
C ARG A 40 16.14 -0.85 7.05
N LYS A 41 15.65 -2.06 6.75
CA LYS A 41 15.98 -2.78 5.51
C LYS A 41 15.48 -2.01 4.28
N ARG A 42 14.27 -1.45 4.33
CA ARG A 42 13.69 -0.65 3.25
C ARG A 42 14.53 0.59 2.95
N ARG A 43 14.92 1.33 4.00
CA ARG A 43 15.81 2.50 3.88
C ARG A 43 17.13 2.15 3.21
N GLN A 44 17.80 1.09 3.69
CA GLN A 44 19.08 0.64 3.14
C GLN A 44 18.97 0.22 1.66
N ARG A 45 17.85 -0.40 1.26
CA ARG A 45 17.61 -0.78 -0.14
C ARG A 45 17.47 0.44 -1.05
N ILE A 46 16.69 1.43 -0.61
CA ILE A 46 16.49 2.68 -1.36
C ILE A 46 17.79 3.47 -1.45
N GLU A 47 18.56 3.56 -0.38
CA GLU A 47 19.87 4.23 -0.37
C GLU A 47 20.86 3.61 -1.37
N ARG A 48 20.85 2.28 -1.51
CA ARG A 48 21.76 1.57 -2.42
C ARG A 48 21.35 1.59 -3.89
N ARG A 49 20.05 1.49 -4.17
CA ARG A 49 19.50 1.31 -5.53
C ARG A 49 18.08 1.89 -5.63
N ALA A 50 17.96 3.21 -5.51
CA ALA A 50 16.67 3.90 -5.51
C ALA A 50 15.85 3.64 -6.80
N ASP A 51 16.54 3.57 -7.94
CA ASP A 51 16.00 3.34 -9.29
C ASP A 51 15.09 2.11 -9.40
N ARG A 52 15.34 1.08 -8.58
CA ARG A 52 14.54 -0.16 -8.56
C ARG A 52 13.26 -0.07 -7.72
N TYR A 53 13.09 1.00 -6.97
CA TYR A 53 11.97 1.17 -6.04
C TYR A 53 11.16 2.40 -6.44
N THR A 54 10.41 2.26 -7.53
CA THR A 54 9.46 3.28 -7.95
C THR A 54 8.11 3.04 -7.28
N LEU A 55 7.42 4.14 -6.96
CA LEU A 55 6.04 4.13 -6.51
C LEU A 55 5.28 5.13 -7.38
N PHE A 56 4.24 4.67 -8.07
CA PHE A 56 3.49 5.46 -9.05
C PHE A 56 4.39 6.16 -10.09
N GLY A 57 5.36 5.42 -10.64
CA GLY A 57 6.29 5.94 -11.66
C GLY A 57 7.37 6.90 -11.14
N ARG A 58 7.43 7.14 -9.82
CA ARG A 58 8.43 8.02 -9.20
C ARG A 58 9.42 7.23 -8.36
N THR A 59 10.71 7.50 -8.53
CA THR A 59 11.77 6.93 -7.70
C THR A 59 11.63 7.40 -6.25
N LEU A 60 11.55 6.45 -5.31
CA LEU A 60 11.48 6.76 -3.89
C LEU A 60 12.81 7.27 -3.35
N ARG A 61 12.75 8.23 -2.42
CA ARG A 61 13.89 8.80 -1.70
C ARG A 61 13.89 8.38 -0.24
N VAL A 62 15.07 8.36 0.38
CA VAL A 62 15.22 8.07 1.82
C VAL A 62 14.38 9.04 2.68
N ALA A 63 14.28 10.31 2.28
CA ALA A 63 13.44 11.29 2.97
C ALA A 63 11.95 10.88 3.03
N GLU A 64 11.44 10.23 1.98
CA GLU A 64 10.04 9.76 1.93
C GLU A 64 9.83 8.55 2.84
N VAL A 65 10.84 7.67 2.94
CA VAL A 65 10.85 6.56 3.90
C VAL A 65 10.82 7.07 5.34
N ASN A 66 11.62 8.10 5.65
CA ASN A 66 11.66 8.69 6.98
C ASN A 66 10.33 9.37 7.34
N ALA A 67 9.79 10.16 6.42
CA ALA A 67 8.48 10.77 6.61
C ALA A 67 7.37 9.71 6.79
N ALA A 68 7.41 8.61 6.03
CA ALA A 68 6.47 7.51 6.20
C ALA A 68 6.63 6.80 7.55
N GLU A 69 7.87 6.59 8.02
CA GLU A 69 8.15 6.04 9.35
C GLU A 69 7.51 6.91 10.44
N ASP A 70 7.68 8.23 10.37
CA ASP A 70 7.15 9.13 11.40
C ASP A 70 5.62 9.13 11.42
N ARG A 71 4.98 9.06 10.25
CA ARG A 71 3.51 8.95 10.15
C ARG A 71 2.96 7.66 10.78
N ILE A 72 3.65 6.52 10.66
CA ILE A 72 3.13 5.26 11.21
C ILE A 72 3.42 5.08 12.71
N LYS A 73 4.26 5.94 13.31
CA LYS A 73 4.48 5.98 14.76
C LYS A 73 3.28 6.62 15.48
N ASP A 74 2.63 7.58 14.83
CA ASP A 74 1.38 8.17 15.30
C ASP A 74 0.21 7.18 15.10
N PRO A 75 -0.47 6.73 16.17
CA PRO A 75 -1.57 5.77 16.06
C PRO A 75 -2.72 6.24 15.17
N ALA A 76 -3.09 7.52 15.21
CA ALA A 76 -4.20 8.05 14.45
C ALA A 76 -3.86 8.07 12.95
N GLN A 77 -2.66 8.54 12.62
CA GLN A 77 -2.17 8.53 11.24
C GLN A 77 -1.93 7.10 10.72
N ARG A 78 -1.48 6.20 11.58
CA ARG A 78 -1.35 4.77 11.24
C ARG A 78 -2.69 4.17 10.87
N LEU A 79 -3.73 4.37 11.70
CA LEU A 79 -5.07 3.86 11.44
C LEU A 79 -5.63 4.42 10.12
N LEU A 80 -5.54 5.74 9.92
CA LEU A 80 -5.97 6.39 8.68
C LEU A 80 -5.24 5.80 7.47
N ALA A 81 -3.92 5.61 7.57
CA ALA A 81 -3.12 5.01 6.51
C ALA A 81 -3.50 3.56 6.24
N GLN A 82 -3.87 2.76 7.25
CA GLN A 82 -4.38 1.40 7.08
C GLN A 82 -5.70 1.44 6.29
N LEU A 83 -6.66 2.25 6.72
CA LEU A 83 -7.95 2.43 6.04
C LEU A 83 -7.78 2.84 4.57
N CYS A 84 -6.85 3.75 4.29
CA CYS A 84 -6.56 4.15 2.91
C CYS A 84 -5.82 3.07 2.09
N THR A 85 -5.17 2.10 2.73
CA THR A 85 -4.41 1.03 2.04
C THR A 85 -5.29 -0.20 1.75
N HIS A 86 -6.35 -0.43 2.52
CA HIS A 86 -7.26 -1.56 2.30
C HIS A 86 -8.21 -1.31 1.12
N ARG A 87 -8.28 -2.28 0.21
CA ARG A 87 -9.30 -2.32 -0.84
C ARG A 87 -10.65 -2.53 -0.18
N PRO A 88 -11.66 -1.67 -0.41
CA PRO A 88 -13.01 -2.01 0.01
C PRO A 88 -13.40 -3.34 -0.67
N GLU A 89 -14.00 -4.26 0.09
CA GLU A 89 -14.46 -5.54 -0.43
C GLU A 89 -15.31 -5.31 -1.68
N ARG A 90 -15.04 -6.08 -2.75
CA ARG A 90 -15.93 -6.06 -3.91
C ARG A 90 -17.29 -6.58 -3.41
N PRO A 91 -18.41 -5.89 -3.68
CA PRO A 91 -19.70 -6.49 -3.46
C PRO A 91 -19.73 -7.83 -4.20
N ALA A 92 -20.16 -8.90 -3.53
CA ALA A 92 -20.31 -10.21 -4.14
C ALA A 92 -21.10 -10.04 -5.45
N GLU A 93 -20.56 -10.53 -6.57
CA GLU A 93 -21.32 -10.56 -7.81
C GLU A 93 -22.62 -11.33 -7.52
N PRO A 94 -23.79 -10.81 -7.90
CA PRO A 94 -25.02 -11.57 -7.75
C PRO A 94 -24.84 -12.87 -8.53
N ASP A 95 -24.97 -13.98 -7.81
CA ASP A 95 -24.93 -15.32 -8.35
C ASP A 95 -25.94 -15.38 -9.51
N ARG A 96 -25.45 -15.32 -10.75
CA ARG A 96 -26.28 -15.59 -11.91
C ARG A 96 -26.45 -17.10 -11.91
N SER A 97 -27.38 -17.58 -11.12
CA SER A 97 -27.99 -18.88 -11.35
C SER A 97 -28.73 -18.77 -12.69
N ASP A 98 -28.02 -19.12 -13.77
CA ASP A 98 -28.60 -19.52 -15.04
C ASP A 98 -29.37 -20.83 -14.82
N ASP A 99 -30.49 -20.76 -14.11
CA ASP A 99 -31.55 -21.76 -14.21
C ASP A 99 -32.48 -21.34 -15.35
N ALA A 100 -31.93 -21.46 -16.56
CA ALA A 100 -32.65 -21.44 -17.81
C ALA A 100 -32.22 -22.64 -18.66
N ALA A 101 -32.46 -23.86 -18.15
CA ALA A 101 -32.55 -25.06 -18.98
C ALA A 101 -33.09 -26.24 -18.15
N GLY A 102 -34.30 -26.72 -18.49
CA GLY A 102 -34.84 -27.98 -18.00
C GLY A 102 -36.34 -28.04 -17.99
#